data_AF-A0A848CR11-F1
#
_entry.id   AF-A0A848CR11-F1
#
_cell.length_a   1.000
_cell.length_b   1.000
_cell.length_c   1.000
_cell.angle_alpha   90.00
_cell.angle_beta   90.00
_cell.angle_gamma   90.00
#
_symmetry.space_group_name_H-M   'P 1'
#
loop_
_entity.id
_entity.type
_entity.pdbx_description
1 polymer ?
#
loop_
_entity_poly.entity_id
_entity_poly.type
_entity_poly.pdbx_seq_one_letter_code
_entity_poly.pdbx_strand_id
1 'polypeptide(L)'
;MFVAISCKIHCIPLECKVKSRKKVANCYKKGGAHLQRRQWLVGIREGKGYTQEQVAALANIKRAYYTQIENGVRTPSVSVAQKIAAILEFEWTFFFDDR
;
A
#
# COMPACT_ATOMS: atom_id res chain seq x y z
N MET A 1 13.62 23.87 51.71
CA MET A 1 13.92 22.76 50.79
C MET A 1 13.27 23.12 49.46
N PHE A 2 14.00 23.69 48.49
CA PHE A 2 14.66 22.93 47.41
C PHE A 2 13.68 21.86 46.86
N VAL A 3 13.18 21.88 45.63
CA VAL A 3 13.84 22.15 44.34
C VAL A 3 12.80 22.55 43.29
N ALA A 4 13.12 23.55 42.46
CA ALA A 4 12.42 23.80 41.20
C ALA A 4 12.80 22.74 40.16
N ILE A 5 11.82 22.03 39.58
CA ILE A 5 12.03 21.30 38.32
C ILE A 5 10.97 21.75 37.34
N SER A 6 11.36 22.73 36.53
CA SER A 6 10.81 23.02 35.22
C SER A 6 10.81 21.76 34.38
N CYS A 7 9.65 21.18 34.09
CA CYS A 7 9.51 20.26 32.98
C CYS A 7 8.58 20.87 31.94
N LYS A 8 9.16 21.78 31.14
CA LYS A 8 8.62 22.21 29.84
C LYS A 8 8.69 21.01 28.89
N ILE A 9 7.71 20.11 28.97
CA ILE A 9 7.45 19.19 27.86
C ILE A 9 6.47 19.91 26.94
N HIS A 10 7.06 20.39 25.85
CA HIS A 10 6.44 21.07 24.74
C HIS A 10 5.24 20.24 24.22
N CYS A 11 4.04 20.81 24.26
CA CYS A 11 2.96 20.39 23.35
C CYS A 11 3.46 20.65 21.92
N ILE A 12 3.93 19.61 21.24
CA ILE A 12 4.23 19.69 19.81
C ILE A 12 2.87 19.77 19.10
N PRO A 13 2.57 20.85 18.36
CA PRO A 13 1.30 21.02 17.69
C PRO A 13 1.11 19.95 16.61
N LEU A 14 0.03 19.18 16.76
CA LEU A 14 -0.56 18.34 15.73
C LEU A 14 -1.17 19.22 14.64
N GLU A 15 -0.35 19.78 13.75
CA GLU A 15 -0.79 20.41 12.50
C GLU A 15 0.27 20.22 11.42
N CYS A 16 0.24 19.06 10.76
CA CYS A 16 0.98 18.86 9.52
C CYS A 16 0.31 19.69 8.41
N LYS A 17 0.83 20.90 8.18
CA LYS A 17 0.48 21.78 7.05
C LYS A 17 0.74 21.10 5.71
N VAL A 18 -0.24 20.38 5.16
CA VAL A 18 -0.28 20.18 3.70
C VAL A 18 -0.74 21.49 3.08
N LYS A 19 0.25 22.23 2.57
CA LYS A 19 0.10 23.52 1.91
C LYS A 19 -0.88 23.40 0.73
N SER A 20 -1.86 24.30 0.72
CA SER A 20 -2.64 24.71 -0.44
C SER A 20 -1.81 24.77 -1.73
N ARG A 21 -2.32 24.16 -2.82
CA ARG A 21 -2.31 24.79 -4.14
C ARG A 21 -3.38 24.15 -5.05
N LYS A 22 -4.14 25.04 -5.67
CA LYS A 22 -5.31 24.81 -6.52
C LYS A 22 -4.91 24.09 -7.83
N LYS A 23 -5.85 23.29 -8.34
CA LYS A 23 -6.06 22.84 -9.74
C LYS A 23 -4.79 22.53 -10.55
N VAL A 24 -4.37 21.27 -10.52
CA VAL A 24 -3.95 20.61 -11.76
C VAL A 24 -5.20 20.02 -12.39
N ALA A 25 -5.72 20.68 -13.43
CA ALA A 25 -6.62 20.04 -14.36
C ALA A 25 -5.83 18.91 -15.03
N ASN A 26 -6.03 17.67 -14.58
CA ASN A 26 -5.57 16.53 -15.35
C ASN A 26 -6.78 15.91 -16.06
N CYS A 27 -6.81 16.14 -17.36
CA CYS A 27 -7.68 15.52 -18.36
C CYS A 27 -7.37 14.02 -18.50
N TYR A 28 -7.46 13.24 -17.42
CA TYR A 28 -7.24 11.80 -17.46
C TYR A 28 -8.49 11.06 -16.98
N LYS A 29 -9.48 10.95 -17.86
CA LYS A 29 -10.50 9.91 -17.81
C LYS A 29 -10.07 8.82 -18.79
N LYS A 30 -9.05 8.01 -18.45
CA LYS A 30 -8.84 6.76 -19.21
C LYS A 30 -9.81 5.71 -18.68
N GLY A 31 -10.53 5.14 -19.64
CA GLY A 31 -11.64 4.23 -19.45
C GLY A 31 -11.27 2.99 -18.65
N GLY A 32 -12.24 2.52 -17.89
CA GLY A 32 -12.16 1.25 -17.19
C GLY A 32 -12.09 0.12 -18.19
N ALA A 33 -10.91 -0.48 -18.31
CA ALA A 33 -10.81 -1.87 -18.71
C ALA A 33 -11.55 -2.70 -17.65
N HIS A 34 -12.31 -3.69 -18.09
CA HIS A 34 -13.08 -4.60 -17.24
C HIS A 34 -12.14 -5.26 -16.21
N LEU A 35 -12.23 -4.80 -14.97
CA LEU A 35 -11.36 -5.16 -13.84
C LEU A 35 -11.77 -6.52 -13.28
N GLN A 36 -11.16 -7.60 -13.78
CA GLN A 36 -11.25 -8.89 -13.10
C GLN A 36 -10.32 -8.85 -11.88
N ARG A 37 -10.90 -8.53 -10.71
CA ARG A 37 -10.19 -8.52 -9.44
C ARG A 37 -9.66 -9.93 -9.13
N ARG A 38 -8.38 -10.05 -8.76
CA ARG A 38 -7.74 -11.29 -8.29
C ARG A 38 -8.25 -11.64 -6.89
N GLN A 39 -9.40 -12.33 -6.82
CA GLN A 39 -10.02 -12.72 -5.54
C GLN A 39 -9.11 -13.65 -4.71
N TRP A 40 -8.33 -14.51 -5.36
CA TRP A 40 -7.40 -15.41 -4.69
C TRP A 40 -6.37 -14.66 -3.83
N LEU A 41 -5.82 -13.55 -4.34
CA LEU A 41 -4.81 -12.76 -3.64
C LEU A 41 -5.40 -12.07 -2.41
N VAL A 42 -6.64 -11.57 -2.53
CA VAL A 42 -7.38 -10.96 -1.43
C VAL A 42 -7.65 -11.99 -0.34
N GLY A 43 -8.09 -13.21 -0.71
CA GLY A 43 -8.33 -14.29 0.24
C GLY A 43 -7.09 -14.70 1.03
N ILE A 44 -5.94 -14.83 0.37
CA ILE A 44 -4.67 -15.13 1.06
C ILE A 44 -4.29 -14.00 2.03
N ARG A 45 -4.39 -12.75 1.58
CA ARG A 45 -4.07 -11.58 2.41
C ARG A 45 -4.95 -11.52 3.66
N GLU A 46 -6.25 -11.73 3.49
CA GLU A 46 -7.23 -11.71 4.59
C GLU A 46 -7.06 -12.90 5.53
N GLY A 47 -6.75 -14.09 4.99
CA GLY A 47 -6.41 -15.26 5.80
C GLY A 47 -5.18 -15.07 6.68
N LYS A 48 -4.22 -14.25 6.24
CA LYS A 48 -3.03 -13.86 7.03
C LYS A 48 -3.26 -12.63 7.92
N GLY A 49 -4.42 -11.97 7.84
CA GLY A 49 -4.74 -10.79 8.64
C GLY A 49 -3.97 -9.51 8.25
N TYR A 50 -3.39 -9.46 7.05
CA TYR A 50 -2.65 -8.28 6.60
C TYR A 50 -3.54 -7.23 5.93
N THR A 51 -3.23 -5.96 6.15
CA THR A 51 -3.78 -4.84 5.38
C THR A 51 -2.96 -4.59 4.11
N GLN A 52 -3.56 -3.95 3.11
CA GLN A 52 -2.86 -3.56 1.88
C GLN A 52 -1.63 -2.68 2.15
N GLU A 53 -1.71 -1.80 3.16
CA GLU A 53 -0.61 -0.91 3.55
C GLU A 53 0.56 -1.71 4.14
N GLN A 54 0.27 -2.69 4.99
CA GLN A 54 1.29 -3.55 5.60
C GLN A 54 2.04 -4.38 4.55
N VAL A 55 1.32 -5.04 3.63
CA VAL A 55 1.96 -5.82 2.55
C VAL A 55 2.79 -4.90 1.65
N ALA A 56 2.28 -3.71 1.34
CA ALA A 56 3.00 -2.74 0.52
C ALA A 56 4.29 -2.25 1.20
N ALA A 57 4.22 -1.94 2.50
CA ALA A 57 5.38 -1.54 3.29
C ALA A 57 6.45 -2.64 3.35
N LEU A 58 6.04 -3.89 3.63
CA LEU A 58 6.93 -5.04 3.69
C LEU A 58 7.58 -5.36 2.34
N ALA A 59 6.83 -5.24 1.24
CA ALA A 59 7.36 -5.44 -0.11
C ALA A 59 8.15 -4.23 -0.65
N ASN A 60 8.22 -3.13 0.12
CA ASN A 60 8.81 -1.85 -0.28
C ASN A 60 8.22 -1.30 -1.59
N ILE A 61 6.89 -1.30 -1.69
CA ILE A 61 6.11 -0.78 -2.81
C ILE A 61 5.08 0.25 -2.34
N LYS A 62 4.53 1.02 -3.26
CA LYS A 62 3.45 1.95 -2.95
C LYS A 62 2.14 1.20 -2.75
N ARG A 63 1.34 1.60 -1.75
CA ARG A 63 -0.01 1.05 -1.51
C ARG A 63 -0.87 0.99 -2.78
N ALA A 64 -0.93 2.10 -3.52
CA ALA A 64 -1.73 2.17 -4.75
C ALA A 64 -1.27 1.17 -5.83
N TYR A 65 0.01 0.80 -5.84
CA TYR A 65 0.54 -0.22 -6.74
C TYR A 65 0.03 -1.60 -6.34
N TYR A 66 0.04 -1.93 -5.05
CA TYR A 66 -0.55 -3.18 -4.54
C TYR A 66 -2.06 -3.29 -4.85
N THR A 67 -2.82 -2.21 -4.66
CA THR A 67 -4.25 -2.17 -5.04
C THR A 67 -4.47 -2.46 -6.53
N GLN A 68 -3.58 -2.00 -7.41
CA GLN A 68 -3.66 -2.28 -8.84
C GLN A 68 -3.35 -3.75 -9.17
N ILE A 69 -2.51 -4.40 -8.36
CA ILE A 69 -2.23 -5.84 -8.48
C ILE A 69 -3.47 -6.63 -8.05
N GLU A 70 -4.09 -6.32 -6.91
CA GLU A 70 -5.34 -6.99 -6.50
C GLU A 70 -6.46 -6.80 -7.53
N ASN A 71 -6.54 -5.60 -8.11
CA ASN A 71 -7.54 -5.27 -9.11
C ASN A 71 -7.25 -5.85 -10.51
N GLY A 72 -6.11 -6.50 -10.72
CA GLY A 72 -5.76 -7.04 -12.05
C GLY A 72 -5.33 -5.99 -13.08
N VAL A 73 -5.22 -4.71 -12.70
CA VAL A 73 -4.79 -3.61 -13.60
C VAL A 73 -3.35 -3.77 -14.03
N ARG A 74 -2.51 -4.24 -13.11
CA ARG A 74 -1.08 -4.42 -13.34
C ARG A 74 -0.63 -5.81 -12.90
N THR A 75 0.33 -6.33 -13.64
CA THR A 75 1.11 -7.51 -13.25
C THR A 75 2.40 -7.01 -12.60
N PRO A 76 2.76 -7.49 -11.40
CA PRO A 76 4.01 -7.11 -10.75
C PRO A 76 5.23 -7.64 -11.52
N SER A 77 6.36 -6.97 -11.36
CA SER A 77 7.66 -7.52 -11.78
C SER A 77 8.02 -8.75 -10.95
N VAL A 78 8.84 -9.66 -11.51
CA VAL A 78 9.27 -10.91 -10.83
C VAL A 78 9.83 -10.63 -9.43
N SER A 79 10.67 -9.61 -9.27
CA SER A 79 11.25 -9.23 -7.98
C SER A 79 10.20 -8.80 -6.95
N VAL A 80 9.12 -8.16 -7.38
CA VAL A 80 8.02 -7.74 -6.50
C VAL A 80 7.11 -8.93 -6.20
N ALA A 81 6.82 -9.77 -7.19
CA ALA A 81 6.06 -11.00 -7.04
C ALA A 81 6.68 -11.91 -5.98
N GLN A 82 8.00 -12.14 -6.06
CA GLN A 82 8.77 -12.92 -5.08
C GLN A 82 8.68 -12.36 -3.65
N LYS A 83 8.74 -11.02 -3.50
CA LYS A 83 8.59 -10.39 -2.18
C LYS A 83 7.20 -10.59 -1.59
N ILE A 84 6.15 -10.35 -2.39
CA ILE A 84 4.77 -10.51 -1.95
C ILE A 84 4.49 -11.99 -1.60
N ALA A 85 4.97 -12.90 -2.44
CA ALA A 85 4.92 -14.35 -2.23
C ALA A 85 5.60 -14.77 -0.92
N ALA A 86 6.78 -14.22 -0.61
CA ALA A 86 7.48 -14.49 0.65
C ALA A 86 6.70 -13.98 1.89
N ILE A 87 6.04 -12.83 1.78
CA ILE A 87 5.26 -12.23 2.90
C ILE A 87 3.96 -13.01 3.16
N LEU A 88 3.29 -13.41 2.09
CA LEU A 88 1.99 -14.08 2.16
C LEU A 88 2.11 -15.61 2.12
N GLU A 89 3.34 -16.13 2.05
CA GLU A 89 3.71 -17.55 2.05
C GLU A 89 3.02 -18.36 0.93
N PHE A 90 3.07 -17.86 -0.31
CA PHE A 90 2.62 -18.60 -1.49
C PHE A 90 3.70 -18.58 -2.58
N GLU A 91 3.47 -19.32 -3.66
CA GLU A 91 4.43 -19.43 -4.76
C GLU A 91 4.22 -18.28 -5.77
N TRP A 92 5.30 -17.62 -6.21
CA TRP A 92 5.20 -16.37 -6.98
C TRP A 92 4.80 -16.58 -8.45
N THR A 93 4.96 -17.78 -9.01
CA THR A 93 4.52 -18.09 -10.39
C THR A 93 3.01 -18.07 -10.54
N PHE A 94 2.23 -18.16 -9.46
CA PHE A 94 0.76 -17.97 -9.47
C PHE A 94 0.32 -16.63 -10.07
N PHE A 95 1.18 -15.60 -10.03
CA PHE A 95 0.89 -14.33 -10.73
C PHE A 95 0.87 -14.45 -12.26
N PHE A 96 1.44 -15.53 -12.80
CA PHE A 96 1.69 -15.73 -14.22
C PHE A 96 1.03 -17.00 -14.80
N ASP A 97 0.45 -17.85 -13.95
CA ASP A 97 -0.13 -19.15 -14.31
C ASP A 97 -1.49 -19.04 -15.04
N ASP A 98 -2.31 -18.02 -14.71
CA ASP A 98 -3.60 -17.73 -15.37
C ASP A 98 -3.45 -16.96 -16.72
N ARG A 99 -2.49 -17.33 -17.57
CA ARG A 99 -2.30 -16.71 -18.90
C ARG A 99 -2.65 -17.63 -20.06
#